data_AF-A0A542EN34-F1
#
_entry.id   AF-A0A542EN34-F1
#
_cell.length_a   1.000
_cell.length_b   1.000
_cell.length_c   1.000
_cell.angle_alpha   90.00
_cell.angle_beta   90.00
_cell.angle_gamma   90.00
#
_symmetry.space_group_name_H-M   'P 1'
#
loop_
_entity.id
_entity.type
_entity.pdbx_description
1 polymer ?
#
loop_
_entity_poly.entity_id
_entity_poly.type
_entity_poly.pdbx_seq_one_letter_code
_entity_poly.pdbx_strand_id
1 'polypeptide(L)'
;MPDEVRKRLTDALGGRPVPPHGPAERVERERVRTLLQSVASCYNSLAARETDPERRAELVAQVGFQDNELRRLDAMSGAERRTVISTYPELLARLRAELDG
;
A
#
# COMPACT_ATOMS: atom_id res chain seq x y z
N MET A 1 -34.57 -13.54 -32.12
CA MET A 1 -33.32 -14.25 -31.77
C MET A 1 -32.45 -13.31 -30.93
N PRO A 2 -32.41 -13.46 -29.60
CA PRO A 2 -31.70 -12.54 -28.69
C PRO A 2 -30.22 -12.87 -28.47
N ASP A 3 -29.68 -13.91 -29.13
CA ASP A 3 -28.32 -14.41 -28.86
C ASP A 3 -27.19 -13.59 -29.50
N GLU A 4 -27.45 -12.79 -30.53
CA GLU A 4 -26.40 -11.95 -31.12
C GLU A 4 -26.03 -10.73 -30.27
N VAL A 5 -26.95 -10.23 -29.44
CA VAL A 5 -26.71 -9.03 -28.62
C VAL A 5 -25.80 -9.36 -27.42
N ARG A 6 -25.90 -10.56 -26.84
CA ARG A 6 -25.01 -10.99 -25.75
C ARG A 6 -23.57 -11.18 -26.20
N LYS A 7 -23.35 -11.58 -27.46
CA LYS A 7 -21.99 -11.82 -27.98
C LYS A 7 -21.20 -10.51 -28.17
N ARG A 8 -21.86 -9.40 -28.47
CA ARG A 8 -21.20 -8.09 -28.71
C ARG A 8 -20.85 -7.30 -27.44
N LEU A 9 -21.50 -7.56 -26.31
CA LEU A 9 -21.16 -6.92 -25.02
C LEU A 9 -19.85 -7.44 -24.43
N THR A 10 -19.48 -8.69 -24.75
CA THR A 10 -18.24 -9.32 -24.24
C THR A 10 -16.99 -8.79 -24.95
N ASP A 11 -17.11 -8.41 -26.23
CA ASP A 11 -15.96 -7.96 -27.03
C ASP A 11 -15.60 -6.47 -26.82
N ALA A 12 -16.50 -5.66 -26.25
CA ALA A 12 -16.22 -4.25 -25.92
C ALA A 12 -15.51 -4.06 -24.55
N LEU A 13 -15.39 -5.13 -23.75
CA LEU A 13 -14.82 -5.13 -22.41
C LEU A 13 -13.50 -5.91 -22.37
N GLY A 14 -12.59 -5.66 -23.33
CA GLY A 14 -11.27 -6.29 -23.45
C GLY A 14 -10.31 -6.15 -22.25
N GLY A 15 -10.79 -5.83 -21.06
CA GLY A 15 -10.10 -6.14 -19.81
C GLY A 15 -10.38 -7.59 -19.45
N ARG A 16 -9.36 -8.47 -19.55
CA ARG A 16 -9.43 -9.82 -19.00
C ARG A 16 -10.12 -9.77 -17.63
N PRO A 17 -11.16 -10.58 -17.35
CA PRO A 17 -11.72 -10.65 -16.02
C PRO A 17 -10.61 -11.09 -15.07
N VAL A 18 -10.12 -10.16 -14.26
CA VAL A 18 -9.22 -10.48 -13.15
C VAL A 18 -10.09 -11.25 -12.17
N PRO A 19 -9.81 -12.55 -11.92
CA PRO A 19 -10.60 -13.32 -10.98
C PRO A 19 -10.59 -12.61 -9.62
N PRO A 20 -11.72 -12.56 -8.90
CA PRO A 20 -11.77 -11.94 -7.59
C PRO A 20 -10.71 -12.58 -6.67
N HIS A 21 -9.98 -11.75 -5.94
CA HIS A 21 -8.90 -12.19 -5.06
C HIS A 21 -9.39 -13.27 -4.09
N GLY A 22 -8.64 -14.38 -4.02
CA GLY A 22 -8.92 -15.43 -3.05
C GLY A 22 -8.86 -14.89 -1.60
N PRO A 23 -9.52 -15.55 -0.63
CA PRO A 23 -9.54 -15.08 0.76
C PRO A 23 -8.14 -14.79 1.34
N ALA A 24 -7.14 -15.62 1.01
CA ALA A 24 -5.76 -15.42 1.45
C ALA A 24 -5.14 -14.12 0.90
N GLU A 25 -5.35 -13.81 -0.38
CA GLU A 25 -4.82 -12.58 -0.98
C GLU A 25 -5.48 -11.33 -0.38
N ARG A 26 -6.77 -11.41 -0.02
CA ARG A 26 -7.45 -10.31 0.68
C ARG A 26 -6.81 -10.05 2.05
N VAL A 27 -6.53 -11.09 2.82
CA VAL A 27 -5.86 -10.97 4.14
C VAL A 27 -4.45 -10.39 3.99
N GLU A 28 -3.68 -10.85 2.99
CA GLU A 28 -2.35 -10.28 2.71
C GLU A 28 -2.43 -8.79 2.39
N ARG A 29 -3.35 -8.37 1.51
CA ARG A 29 -3.52 -6.96 1.14
C ARG A 29 -3.91 -6.10 2.33
N GLU A 30 -4.81 -6.58 3.18
CA GLU A 30 -5.21 -5.85 4.39
C GLU A 30 -4.05 -5.68 5.37
N ARG A 31 -3.24 -6.74 5.53
CA ARG A 31 -2.02 -6.69 6.36
C ARG A 31 -1.01 -5.68 5.80
N VAL A 32 -0.77 -5.68 4.49
CA VAL A 32 0.11 -4.71 3.82
C VAL A 32 -0.42 -3.29 3.99
N ARG A 33 -1.72 -3.07 3.75
CA ARG A 33 -2.38 -1.77 3.97
C ARG A 33 -2.13 -1.24 5.38
N THR A 34 -2.38 -2.08 6.38
CA THR A 34 -2.19 -1.71 7.80
C THR A 34 -0.73 -1.32 8.09
N LEU A 35 0.23 -2.06 7.55
CA LEU A 35 1.66 -1.78 7.73
C LEU A 35 2.05 -0.43 7.08
N LEU A 36 1.66 -0.21 5.82
CA LEU A 36 1.96 1.02 5.10
C LEU A 36 1.34 2.24 5.82
N GLN A 37 0.08 2.16 6.24
CA GLN A 37 -0.59 3.22 6.99
C GLN A 37 0.08 3.50 8.34
N SER A 38 0.48 2.45 9.06
CA SER A 38 1.16 2.60 10.35
C SER A 38 2.51 3.29 10.20
N VAL A 39 3.30 2.89 9.19
CA VAL A 39 4.61 3.50 8.90
C VAL A 39 4.45 4.95 8.45
N ALA A 40 3.49 5.24 7.55
CA ALA A 40 3.17 6.60 7.12
C ALA A 40 2.80 7.50 8.32
N SER A 41 1.96 6.98 9.23
CA SER A 41 1.56 7.70 10.45
C SER A 41 2.74 8.00 11.37
N CYS A 42 3.69 7.07 11.51
CA CYS A 42 4.89 7.31 12.30
C CYS A 42 5.78 8.39 11.67
N TYR A 43 6.04 8.32 10.37
CA TYR A 43 6.79 9.37 9.66
C TYR A 43 6.14 10.74 9.78
N ASN A 44 4.81 10.81 9.62
CA ASN A 44 4.08 12.07 9.77
C ASN A 44 4.18 12.62 11.20
N SER A 45 4.13 11.75 12.21
CA SER A 45 4.28 12.15 13.62
C SER A 45 5.69 12.65 13.94
N LEU A 46 6.72 11.99 13.41
CA LEU A 46 8.11 12.45 13.53
C LEU A 46 8.30 13.79 12.83
N ALA A 47 7.81 13.95 11.60
CA ALA A 47 7.90 15.19 10.84
C ALA A 47 7.22 16.37 11.57
N ALA A 48 6.11 16.12 12.27
CA ALA A 48 5.41 17.15 13.03
C ALA A 48 6.17 17.62 14.29
N ARG A 49 7.05 16.77 14.84
CA ARG A 49 7.88 17.08 16.02
C ARG A 49 9.28 17.59 15.66
N GLU A 50 9.72 17.32 14.43
CA GLU A 50 11.06 17.66 13.97
C GLU A 50 11.27 19.17 13.81
N THR A 51 12.38 19.66 14.35
CA THR A 51 12.78 21.08 14.31
C THR A 51 13.84 21.34 13.24
N ASP A 52 14.63 20.32 12.89
CA ASP A 52 15.59 20.39 11.78
C ASP A 52 14.84 20.39 10.44
N PRO A 53 14.93 21.46 9.63
CA PRO A 53 14.22 21.55 8.36
C PRO A 53 14.67 20.50 7.33
N GLU A 54 15.92 20.06 7.33
CA GLU A 54 16.43 19.07 6.38
C GLU A 54 15.85 17.70 6.71
N ARG A 55 15.98 17.27 7.97
CA ARG A 55 15.38 16.02 8.44
C ARG A 55 13.86 16.02 8.32
N ARG A 56 13.19 17.15 8.59
CA ARG A 56 11.74 17.27 8.38
C ARG A 56 11.36 17.04 6.92
N ALA A 57 12.11 17.59 5.98
CA ALA A 57 11.86 17.39 4.55
C ALA A 57 12.01 15.91 4.15
N GLU A 58 13.02 15.22 4.68
CA GLU A 58 13.19 13.78 4.47
C GLU A 58 12.01 12.97 5.01
N LEU A 59 11.56 13.24 6.24
CA LEU A 59 10.42 12.55 6.85
C LEU A 59 9.13 12.78 6.05
N VAL A 60 8.89 14.01 5.57
CA VAL A 60 7.74 14.32 4.69
C VAL A 60 7.84 13.58 3.35
N ALA A 61 9.04 13.47 2.77
CA ALA A 61 9.24 12.68 1.56
C ALA A 61 8.92 11.20 1.79
N GLN A 62 9.27 10.65 2.97
CA GLN A 62 8.90 9.29 3.35
C GLN A 62 7.38 9.12 3.49
N VAL A 63 6.65 10.09 4.05
CA VAL A 63 5.17 10.06 4.07
C VAL A 63 4.62 9.95 2.64
N GLY A 64 5.08 10.82 1.73
CA GLY A 64 4.67 10.80 0.33
C GLY A 64 5.00 9.48 -0.38
N PHE A 65 6.14 8.86 -0.06
CA PHE A 65 6.47 7.53 -0.55
C PHE A 65 5.46 6.46 -0.06
N GLN A 66 5.13 6.44 1.24
CA GLN A 66 4.16 5.47 1.76
C GLN A 66 2.74 5.67 1.21
N ASP A 67 2.33 6.91 0.97
CA ASP A 67 1.05 7.21 0.31
C ASP A 67 1.02 6.72 -1.15
N ASN A 68 2.16 6.79 -1.86
CA ASN A 68 2.30 6.20 -3.18
C ASN A 68 2.21 4.67 -3.14
N GLU A 69 2.87 4.03 -2.18
CA GLU A 69 2.77 2.59 -1.95
C GLU A 69 1.32 2.16 -1.68
N LEU A 70 0.58 2.92 -0.87
CA LEU A 70 -0.84 2.68 -0.60
C LEU A 70 -1.70 2.80 -1.85
N ARG A 71 -1.48 3.84 -2.66
CA ARG A 71 -2.22 4.04 -3.92
C ARG A 71 -1.99 2.90 -4.92
N ARG A 72 -0.79 2.32 -4.95
CA ARG A 72 -0.45 1.21 -5.85
C ARG A 72 -0.69 -0.18 -5.25
N LEU A 73 -1.23 -0.29 -4.03
CA LEU A 73 -1.42 -1.55 -3.32
C LEU A 73 -2.14 -2.61 -4.17
N ASP A 74 -3.17 -2.21 -4.92
CA ASP A 74 -3.93 -3.14 -5.77
C ASP A 74 -3.13 -3.67 -6.98
N ALA A 75 -2.12 -2.92 -7.41
CA ALA A 75 -1.19 -3.29 -8.48
C ALA A 75 0.07 -4.01 -7.96
N MET A 76 0.30 -4.05 -6.65
CA MET A 76 1.44 -4.77 -6.09
C MET A 76 1.35 -6.26 -6.42
N SER A 77 2.47 -6.83 -6.85
CA SER A 77 2.65 -8.27 -6.95
C SER A 77 2.63 -8.93 -5.57
N GLY A 78 2.38 -10.24 -5.53
CA GLY A 78 2.48 -11.01 -4.28
C GLY A 78 3.91 -11.00 -3.69
N ALA A 79 4.95 -10.87 -4.52
CA ALA A 79 6.32 -10.74 -4.06
C ALA A 79 6.56 -9.41 -3.33
N GLU A 80 6.10 -8.29 -3.89
CA GLU A 80 6.17 -6.97 -3.24
C GLU A 80 5.40 -6.96 -1.92
N ARG A 81 4.19 -7.53 -1.90
CA ARG A 81 3.41 -7.66 -0.65
C ARG A 81 4.17 -8.45 0.42
N ARG A 82 4.81 -9.57 0.05
CA ARG A 82 5.62 -10.36 1.00
C ARG A 82 6.82 -9.58 1.50
N THR A 83 7.49 -8.80 0.66
CA THR A 83 8.59 -7.92 1.08
C THR A 83 8.10 -6.88 2.09
N VAL A 84 6.93 -6.26 1.86
CA VAL A 84 6.36 -5.33 2.85
C VAL A 84 6.09 -6.06 4.16
N ILE A 85 5.43 -7.22 4.12
CA ILE A 85 5.11 -8.02 5.30
C ILE A 85 6.35 -8.42 6.10
N SER A 86 7.47 -8.73 5.44
CA SER A 86 8.69 -9.17 6.12
C SER A 86 9.56 -8.02 6.66
N THR A 87 9.56 -6.85 6.01
CA THR A 87 10.50 -5.76 6.34
C THR A 87 9.86 -4.61 7.13
N TYR A 88 8.58 -4.34 6.92
CA TYR A 88 7.91 -3.19 7.54
C TYR A 88 7.68 -3.33 9.05
N PRO A 89 7.49 -4.53 9.63
CA PRO A 89 7.38 -4.65 11.08
C PRO A 89 8.63 -4.13 11.82
N GLU A 90 9.83 -4.41 11.31
CA GLU A 90 11.08 -3.92 11.90
C GLU A 90 11.26 -2.41 11.67
N LEU A 91 10.90 -1.91 10.50
CA LEU A 91 10.86 -0.47 10.24
C LEU A 91 9.91 0.24 11.21
N LEU A 92 8.69 -0.28 11.37
CA LEU A 92 7.69 0.27 12.27
C LEU A 92 8.17 0.26 13.72
N ALA A 93 8.85 -0.79 14.17
CA ALA A 93 9.43 -0.86 15.51
C ALA A 93 10.48 0.24 15.72
N ARG A 94 11.37 0.47 14.75
CA ARG A 94 12.37 1.55 14.80
C ARG A 94 11.73 2.94 14.85
N LEU A 95 10.74 3.20 14.01
CA LEU A 95 10.04 4.50 13.99
C LEU A 95 9.26 4.77 15.28
N ARG A 96 8.69 3.72 15.90
CA ARG A 96 8.04 3.84 17.21
C ARG A 96 9.04 4.14 18.32
N ALA A 97 10.17 3.44 18.35
CA ALA A 97 11.23 3.71 19.31
C ALA A 97 11.76 5.15 19.19
N GLU A 98 11.84 5.69 17.98
CA GLU A 98 12.21 7.09 17.74
C GLU A 98 11.13 8.08 18.22
N LEU A 99 9.84 7.72 18.14
CA LEU A 99 8.74 8.54 18.65
C LEU A 99 8.63 8.57 20.18
N ASP A 100 9.11 7.52 20.83
CA ASP A 100 9.09 7.36 22.29
C ASP A 100 10.34 7.97 22.96
N GLY A 101 11.38 8.30 22.19
CA GLY A 101 12.61 8.97 22.64
C GLY A 101 12.47 10.48 22.70
#